data_AF-A0A7C7JUM8-F1
#
_entry.id   AF-A0A7C7JUM8-F1
#
_cell.length_a   1.000
_cell.length_b   1.000
_cell.length_c   1.000
_cell.angle_alpha   90.00
_cell.angle_beta   90.00
_cell.angle_gamma   90.00
#
_symmetry.space_group_name_H-M   'P 1'
#
loop_
_entity.id
_entity.type
_entity.pdbx_description
1 polymer ?
#
loop_
_entity_poly.entity_id
_entity_poly.type
_entity_poly.pdbx_seq_one_letter_code
_entity_poly.pdbx_strand_id
1 'polypeptide(L)'
;MTENTQNIIYKWTLRARYIFVFATGAGLLSLGLQTFFQPNLLSKNSDLESILMVGSLLFGLIFIVFGFYYKKDIEIYIRQQQL
;
A
#
# COMPACT_ATOMS: atom_id res chain seq x y z
N MET A 1 11.57 -29.92 -2.98
CA MET A 1 11.27 -28.73 -3.81
C MET A 1 12.40 -28.54 -4.79
N THR A 2 12.12 -28.41 -6.08
CA THR A 2 13.13 -28.08 -7.10
C THR A 2 13.50 -26.60 -7.02
N GLU A 3 14.74 -26.25 -7.38
CA GLU A 3 15.27 -24.87 -7.33
C GLU A 3 14.40 -23.88 -8.12
N ASN A 4 13.86 -24.31 -9.26
CA ASN A 4 12.92 -23.52 -10.06
C ASN A 4 11.64 -23.15 -9.29
N THR A 5 11.08 -24.09 -8.54
CA THR A 5 9.86 -23.86 -7.75
C THR A 5 10.14 -22.88 -6.60
N GLN A 6 11.30 -22.96 -5.95
CA GLN A 6 11.70 -21.99 -4.91
C GLN A 6 11.88 -20.58 -5.48
N ASN A 7 12.50 -20.45 -6.66
CA ASN A 7 12.70 -19.16 -7.31
C ASN A 7 11.37 -18.50 -7.71
N ILE A 8 10.43 -19.29 -8.25
CA ILE A 8 9.08 -18.80 -8.58
C ILE A 8 8.36 -18.29 -7.32
N ILE A 9 8.36 -19.09 -6.23
CA ILE A 9 7.72 -18.68 -4.97
C ILE A 9 8.34 -17.40 -4.44
N TYR A 10 9.68 -17.31 -4.44
CA TYR A 10 10.39 -16.13 -3.96
C TYR A 10 10.04 -14.85 -4.74
N LYS A 11 9.99 -14.92 -6.07
CA LYS A 11 9.58 -13.79 -6.93
C LYS A 11 8.15 -13.33 -6.62
N TRP A 12 7.23 -14.28 -6.38
CA TRP A 12 5.86 -13.94 -5.98
C TRP A 12 5.79 -13.35 -4.58
N THR A 13 6.58 -13.83 -3.62
CA THR A 13 6.67 -13.26 -2.28
C THR A 13 7.16 -11.82 -2.31
N LEU A 14 8.17 -11.53 -3.15
CA LEU A 14 8.64 -10.17 -3.41
C LEU A 14 7.52 -9.29 -3.98
N ARG A 15 6.77 -9.78 -4.97
CA ARG A 15 5.63 -9.03 -5.54
C ARG A 15 4.52 -8.77 -4.52
N ALA A 16 4.23 -9.74 -3.66
CA ALA A 16 3.25 -9.60 -2.60
C ALA A 16 3.59 -8.44 -1.64
N ARG A 17 4.88 -8.13 -1.40
CA ARG A 17 5.29 -7.02 -0.54
C ARG A 17 4.80 -5.67 -1.06
N TYR A 18 5.07 -5.34 -2.32
CA TYR A 18 4.62 -4.03 -2.83
C TYR A 18 3.11 -4.01 -3.02
N ILE A 19 2.46 -5.14 -3.35
CA ILE A 19 1.00 -5.24 -3.43
C ILE A 19 0.37 -4.95 -2.06
N PHE A 20 0.95 -5.47 -0.98
CA PHE A 20 0.49 -5.19 0.38
C PHE A 20 0.60 -3.69 0.69
N VAL A 21 1.73 -3.05 0.36
CA VAL A 21 1.92 -1.60 0.53
C VAL A 21 0.85 -0.80 -0.22
N PHE A 22 0.55 -1.18 -1.47
CA PHE A 22 -0.54 -0.55 -2.23
C PHE A 22 -1.92 -0.78 -1.59
N ALA A 23 -2.20 -1.98 -1.11
CA ALA A 23 -3.46 -2.29 -0.45
C ALA A 23 -3.64 -1.47 0.84
N THR A 24 -2.58 -1.32 1.65
CA THR A 24 -2.59 -0.44 2.83
C THR A 24 -2.83 1.02 2.44
N GLY A 25 -2.13 1.52 1.41
CA GLY A 25 -2.32 2.89 0.91
C GLY A 25 -3.74 3.15 0.41
N ALA A 26 -4.29 2.23 -0.39
CA ALA A 26 -5.67 2.30 -0.89
C ALA A 26 -6.70 2.23 0.25
N GLY A 27 -6.47 1.38 1.26
CA GLY A 27 -7.33 1.28 2.44
C GLY A 27 -7.36 2.59 3.24
N LEU A 28 -6.19 3.21 3.45
CA LEU A 28 -6.11 4.51 4.12
C LEU A 28 -6.80 5.62 3.32
N LEU A 29 -6.59 5.67 2.00
CA LEU A 29 -7.32 6.62 1.15
C LEU A 29 -8.83 6.40 1.20
N SER A 30 -9.28 5.15 1.21
CA SER A 30 -10.70 4.82 1.32
C SER A 30 -11.28 5.34 2.64
N LEU A 31 -10.58 5.17 3.76
CA LEU A 31 -11.01 5.71 5.05
C LEU A 31 -11.07 7.24 5.04
N GLY A 32 -10.07 7.90 4.45
CA GLY A 32 -10.05 9.35 4.33
C GLY A 32 -11.18 9.90 3.48
N LEU A 33 -11.44 9.28 2.32
CA LEU A 33 -12.54 9.64 1.44
C LEU A 33 -13.91 9.36 2.09
N GLN A 34 -14.07 8.23 2.77
CA GLN A 34 -15.31 7.91 3.46
C GLN A 34 -15.63 8.94 4.54
N THR A 35 -14.63 9.35 5.32
CA THR A 35 -14.76 10.38 6.35
C THR A 35 -15.10 11.75 5.74
N PHE A 36 -14.57 12.05 4.55
CA PHE A 36 -14.86 13.29 3.82
C PHE A 36 -16.32 13.36 3.33
N PHE A 37 -16.86 12.28 2.78
CA PHE A 37 -18.24 12.24 2.28
C PHE A 37 -19.28 12.05 3.39
N GLN A 38 -18.91 11.41 4.50
CA GLN A 38 -19.81 11.09 5.59
C GLN A 38 -19.19 11.54 6.93
N PRO A 39 -19.28 12.83 7.28
CA PRO A 39 -18.78 13.34 8.55
C PRO A 39 -19.58 12.79 9.74
N ASN A 40 -18.94 12.72 10.90
CA ASN A 40 -19.35 12.04 12.14
C ASN A 40 -19.51 10.51 12.04
N LEU A 41 -18.91 9.84 11.06
CA LEU A 41 -19.00 8.38 10.93
C LEU A 41 -18.11 7.66 11.95
N LEU A 42 -16.90 8.17 12.15
CA LEU A 42 -15.86 7.52 12.97
C LEU A 42 -15.77 8.07 14.39
N SER A 43 -16.14 9.33 14.58
CA SER A 43 -16.02 10.04 15.85
C SER A 43 -17.07 11.14 15.91
N LYS A 44 -17.59 11.43 17.12
CA LYS A 44 -18.43 12.62 17.36
C LYS A 44 -17.61 13.90 17.58
N ASN A 45 -16.29 13.75 17.75
CA ASN A 45 -15.37 14.87 17.89
C ASN A 45 -14.87 15.27 16.49
N SER A 46 -15.30 16.45 16.05
CA SER A 46 -15.01 17.01 14.72
C SER A 46 -13.53 17.25 14.47
N ASP A 47 -12.77 17.62 15.50
CA ASP A 47 -11.33 17.89 15.36
C ASP A 47 -10.58 16.59 15.15
N LEU A 48 -10.91 15.58 15.95
CA LEU A 48 -10.31 14.26 15.85
C LEU A 48 -10.65 13.58 14.52
N GLU A 49 -11.89 13.74 14.05
CA GLU A 49 -12.31 13.21 12.76
C GLU A 49 -11.59 13.92 11.58
N SER A 50 -11.44 15.24 11.66
CA SER A 50 -10.68 16.01 10.65
C SER A 50 -9.21 15.58 10.59
N ILE A 51 -8.58 15.35 11.74
CA ILE A 51 -7.21 14.84 11.81
C ILE A 51 -7.12 13.44 11.20
N LEU A 52 -8.06 12.55 11.50
CA LEU A 52 -8.10 11.20 10.92
C LEU A 52 -8.31 11.23 9.41
N MET A 53 -9.19 12.10 8.91
CA MET A 53 -9.42 12.30 7.49
C MET A 53 -8.16 12.76 6.78
N VAL A 54 -7.55 13.86 7.24
CA VAL A 54 -6.34 14.43 6.62
C VAL A 54 -5.16 13.47 6.74
N GLY A 55 -4.99 12.86 7.92
CA GLY A 55 -3.93 11.87 8.16
C GLY A 55 -4.06 10.67 7.23
N SER A 56 -5.24 10.06 7.14
CA SER A 56 -5.47 8.89 6.28
C SER A 56 -5.28 9.21 4.79
N LEU A 57 -5.68 10.39 4.32
CA LEU A 57 -5.41 10.84 2.95
C LEU A 57 -3.91 11.02 2.69
N LEU A 58 -3.21 11.73 3.58
CA LEU A 58 -1.77 11.98 3.45
C LEU A 58 -0.96 10.69 3.49
N PHE A 59 -1.18 9.86 4.53
CA PHE A 59 -0.48 8.58 4.64
C PHE A 59 -0.86 7.64 3.50
N GLY A 60 -2.12 7.60 3.07
CA GLY A 60 -2.55 6.80 1.92
C GLY A 60 -1.79 7.16 0.63
N LEU A 61 -1.65 8.46 0.33
CA LEU A 61 -0.86 8.92 -0.82
C LEU A 61 0.62 8.54 -0.68
N ILE A 62 1.21 8.74 0.51
CA ILE A 62 2.61 8.38 0.79
C ILE A 62 2.83 6.87 0.54
N PHE A 63 1.96 6.01 1.08
CA PHE A 63 2.05 4.56 0.87
C PHE A 63 1.93 4.17 -0.60
N ILE A 64 1.08 4.85 -1.38
CA ILE A 64 0.99 4.59 -2.83
C ILE A 64 2.31 4.95 -3.54
N VAL A 65 2.88 6.12 -3.25
CA VAL A 65 4.16 6.55 -3.82
C VAL A 65 5.27 5.57 -3.45
N PHE A 66 5.39 5.20 -2.18
CA PHE A 66 6.33 4.18 -1.72
C PHE A 66 6.09 2.82 -2.38
N GLY A 67 4.83 2.41 -2.58
CA GLY A 67 4.47 1.20 -3.29
C GLY A 67 5.01 1.19 -4.72
N PHE A 68 4.97 2.32 -5.43
CA PHE A 68 5.55 2.45 -6.77
C PHE A 68 7.07 2.34 -6.75
N TYR A 69 7.74 2.95 -5.77
CA TYR A 69 9.19 2.81 -5.59
C TYR A 69 9.57 1.34 -5.34
N TYR A 70 8.93 0.68 -4.38
CA TYR A 70 9.19 -0.74 -4.09
C TYR A 70 8.91 -1.64 -5.30
N LYS A 71 7.81 -1.40 -6.02
CA LYS A 71 7.50 -2.15 -7.25
C LYS A 71 8.63 -2.01 -8.27
N LYS A 72 9.14 -0.79 -8.48
CA LYS A 72 10.21 -0.53 -9.43
C LYS A 72 11.48 -1.30 -9.05
N ASP A 73 11.93 -1.18 -7.79
CA ASP A 73 13.16 -1.83 -7.34
C ASP A 73 13.06 -3.37 -7.40
N ILE A 74 11.91 -3.91 -6.99
CA ILE A 74 11.66 -5.35 -6.99
C ILE A 74 11.59 -5.91 -8.42
N GLU A 75 10.91 -5.25 -9.35
CA GLU A 75 10.85 -5.71 -10.74
C GLU A 75 12.21 -5.60 -11.45
N ILE A 76 13.01 -4.58 -11.14
CA ILE A 76 14.40 -4.49 -11.63
C ILE A 76 15.22 -5.68 -11.12
N TYR A 77 15.14 -5.97 -9.83
CA TYR A 77 15.84 -7.10 -9.22
C TYR A 77 15.43 -8.44 -9.84
N ILE A 78 14.12 -8.67 -10.02
CA ILE A 78 13.60 -9.89 -10.65
C ILE A 78 14.12 -10.04 -12.09
N ARG A 79 14.19 -8.95 -12.87
CA ARG A 79 14.74 -8.97 -14.24
C ARG A 79 16.23 -9.28 -14.26
N GLN A 80 17.02 -8.71 -13.33
CA GLN A 80 18.45 -9.00 -13.23
C GLN A 80 18.73 -10.47 -12.91
N GLN A 81 17.86 -11.13 -12.14
CA GLN A 81 17.94 -12.57 -11.87
C GLN A 81 17.52 -13.47 -13.06
N GLN A 82 17.04 -12.91 -14.17
CA GLN A 82 16.71 -13.67 -15.38
C GLN A 82 17.79 -13.59 -16.48
N LEU A 83 18.78 -12.69 -16.32
CA LEU A 83 19.99 -12.60 -17.14
C LEU A 83 21.11 -13.43 -16.51
#